data_AF-A0A965PDB5-F1
#
_entry.id   AF-A0A965PDB5-F1
#
_cell.length_a   1.000
_cell.length_b   1.000
_cell.length_c   1.000
_cell.angle_alpha   90.00
_cell.angle_beta   90.00
_cell.angle_gamma   90.00
#
_symmetry.space_group_name_H-M   'P 1'
#
loop_
_entity.id
_entity.type
_entity.pdbx_description
1 polymer ?
#
loop_
_entity_poly.entity_id
_entity_poly.type
_entity_poly.pdbx_seq_one_letter_code
_entity_poly.pdbx_strand_id
1 'polypeptide(L)'
;MASIFELGDIPGGLLPGQMGLAAPTATATLSTANSYNVIIRGVPSAAATYTTATAAAIVAAIGGDCAIGTTFMVVVINASAGANTITIAGGTDVTVSGVATVVQNASKVFLGRVTAVAAGSEAITLYGLGSTAAAAA
;
A
#
# COMPACT_ATOMS: atom_id res chain seq x y z
N MET A 1 31.53 0.72 -22.98
CA MET A 1 30.81 -0.51 -22.62
C MET A 1 30.82 -0.57 -21.10
N ALA A 2 29.76 -0.07 -20.45
CA ALA A 2 29.68 -0.14 -18.99
C ALA A 2 29.60 -1.62 -18.59
N SER A 3 30.47 -2.03 -17.68
CA SER A 3 30.58 -3.40 -17.20
C SER A 3 29.32 -3.76 -16.43
N ILE A 4 28.80 -4.98 -16.61
CA ILE A 4 27.66 -5.51 -15.87
C ILE A 4 27.89 -5.56 -14.34
N PHE A 5 29.13 -5.38 -13.90
CA PHE A 5 29.55 -5.29 -12.50
C PHE A 5 29.46 -3.87 -11.89
N GLU A 6 29.10 -2.84 -12.68
CA GLU A 6 28.86 -1.47 -12.17
C GLU A 6 27.37 -1.16 -11.96
N LEU A 7 26.48 -2.14 -12.11
CA LEU A 7 25.12 -1.99 -11.63
C LEU A 7 25.16 -2.02 -10.09
N GLY A 8 25.33 -0.85 -9.48
CA GLY A 8 25.01 -0.64 -8.07
C GLY A 8 23.57 -1.07 -7.78
N ASP A 9 23.23 -1.23 -6.49
CA ASP A 9 21.95 -1.76 -6.00
C ASP A 9 20.79 -1.45 -6.96
N ILE A 10 20.15 -2.51 -7.46
CA ILE A 10 19.03 -2.36 -8.38
C ILE A 10 17.96 -1.51 -7.67
N PRO A 11 17.55 -0.36 -8.24
CA PRO A 11 16.58 0.52 -7.62
C PRO A 11 15.32 -0.28 -7.24
N GLY A 12 14.82 -0.08 -6.02
CA GLY A 12 13.63 -0.78 -5.54
C GLY A 12 12.44 -0.56 -6.48
N GLY A 13 11.79 -1.66 -6.88
CA GLY A 13 10.64 -1.65 -7.78
C GLY A 13 10.98 -1.90 -9.25
N LEU A 14 12.26 -2.15 -9.59
CA LEU A 14 12.67 -2.48 -10.96
C LEU A 14 12.54 -3.99 -11.28
N LEU A 15 12.50 -4.85 -10.26
CA LEU A 15 12.32 -6.30 -10.44
C LEU A 15 10.89 -6.74 -10.09
N PRO A 16 10.30 -7.68 -10.86
CA PRO A 16 9.03 -8.30 -10.52
C PRO A 16 9.09 -8.92 -9.12
N GLY A 17 8.16 -8.54 -8.24
CA GLY A 17 8.03 -9.10 -6.88
C GLY A 17 8.83 -8.40 -5.78
N GLN A 18 9.60 -7.34 -6.08
CA GLN A 18 10.14 -6.48 -5.03
C GLN A 18 9.02 -5.71 -4.34
N MET A 19 9.07 -5.66 -3.00
CA MET A 19 8.19 -4.80 -2.21
C MET A 19 8.90 -3.49 -1.86
N GLY A 20 8.23 -2.36 -2.06
CA GLY A 20 8.71 -1.06 -1.61
C GLY A 20 8.69 -0.94 -0.09
N LEU A 21 9.40 0.06 0.44
CA LEU A 21 9.33 0.46 1.85
C LEU A 21 9.00 1.97 1.94
N ALA A 22 7.92 2.30 2.63
CA ALA A 22 7.52 3.68 2.90
C ALA A 22 7.50 3.94 4.41
N ALA A 23 7.96 5.13 4.83
CA ALA A 23 7.99 5.53 6.24
C ALA A 23 7.32 6.91 6.46
N PRO A 24 6.01 7.04 6.20
CA PRO A 24 5.28 8.29 6.46
C PRO A 24 5.26 8.63 7.96
N THR A 25 5.41 9.92 8.26
CA THR A 25 5.47 10.46 9.64
C THR A 25 4.22 11.25 10.04
N ALA A 26 3.28 11.43 9.11
CA ALA A 26 2.02 12.14 9.31
C ALA A 26 0.98 11.67 8.28
N THR A 27 -0.26 12.16 8.39
CA THR A 27 -1.30 11.98 7.36
C THR A 27 -0.75 12.33 5.99
N ALA A 28 -0.92 11.43 5.01
CA ALA A 28 -0.31 11.57 3.70
C ALA A 28 -1.13 10.84 2.63
N THR A 29 -1.12 11.40 1.43
CA THR A 29 -1.48 10.65 0.22
C THR A 29 -0.22 9.91 -0.25
N LEU A 30 -0.32 8.60 -0.32
CA LEU A 30 0.76 7.72 -0.75
C LEU A 30 0.97 7.87 -2.26
N SER A 31 2.24 7.83 -2.67
CA SER A 31 2.56 7.72 -4.09
C SER A 31 2.07 6.38 -4.64
N THR A 32 2.02 6.26 -5.97
CA THR A 32 1.67 5.01 -6.65
C THR A 32 2.53 3.85 -6.19
N ALA A 33 3.86 4.03 -6.17
CA ALA A 33 4.82 3.01 -5.70
C ALA A 33 4.62 2.63 -4.22
N ASN A 34 4.03 3.53 -3.42
CA ASN A 34 3.69 3.28 -2.03
C ASN A 34 2.25 2.81 -1.82
N SER A 35 1.56 2.41 -2.90
CA SER A 35 0.16 1.96 -2.86
C SER A 35 -0.05 0.54 -3.41
N TYR A 36 0.98 -0.07 -4.02
CA TYR A 36 0.96 -1.47 -4.47
C TYR A 36 2.28 -2.16 -4.10
N ASN A 37 2.22 -3.44 -3.72
CA ASN A 37 3.38 -4.25 -3.31
C ASN A 37 4.36 -3.48 -2.41
N VAL A 38 3.90 -3.06 -1.24
CA VAL A 38 4.67 -2.18 -0.35
C VAL A 38 4.50 -2.55 1.12
N ILE A 39 5.55 -2.31 1.89
CA ILE A 39 5.52 -2.26 3.34
C ILE A 39 5.52 -0.79 3.76
N ILE A 40 4.50 -0.37 4.51
CA ILE A 40 4.38 0.96 5.09
C ILE A 40 4.69 0.84 6.57
N ARG A 41 5.83 1.36 6.99
CA ARG A 41 6.22 1.45 8.40
C ARG A 41 6.01 2.88 8.89
N GLY A 42 4.77 3.20 9.26
CA GLY A 42 4.39 4.53 9.71
C GLY A 42 4.90 4.82 11.13
N VAL A 43 5.40 6.03 11.35
CA VAL A 43 5.81 6.53 12.68
C VAL A 43 5.12 7.85 13.02
N PRO A 44 3.77 7.90 12.97
CA PRO A 44 3.08 9.17 13.12
C PRO A 44 3.12 9.68 14.57
N SER A 45 3.16 11.01 14.74
CA SER A 45 3.12 11.66 16.06
C SER A 45 1.69 11.90 16.58
N ALA A 46 0.68 11.80 15.70
CA ALA A 46 -0.75 11.88 16.00
C ALA A 46 -1.52 10.80 15.21
N ALA A 47 -2.83 10.69 15.39
CA ALA A 47 -3.65 9.85 14.51
C ALA A 47 -3.44 10.27 13.03
N ALA A 48 -3.21 9.29 12.16
CA ALA A 48 -2.83 9.55 10.78
C ALA A 48 -3.68 8.74 9.81
N THR A 49 -4.02 9.37 8.68
CA THR A 49 -4.68 8.69 7.56
C THR A 49 -3.69 8.58 6.40
N TYR A 50 -3.48 7.37 5.90
CA TYR A 50 -2.71 7.14 4.69
C TYR A 50 -3.68 6.81 3.56
N THR A 51 -3.80 7.74 2.63
CA THR A 51 -4.67 7.59 1.47
C THR A 51 -3.86 6.97 0.34
N THR A 52 -4.31 5.85 -0.20
CA THR A 52 -3.68 5.23 -1.38
C THR A 52 -3.78 6.13 -2.62
N ALA A 53 -2.94 5.86 -3.62
CA ALA A 53 -3.07 6.46 -4.94
C ALA A 53 -4.41 6.07 -5.59
N THR A 54 -4.74 6.72 -6.71
CA THR A 54 -5.96 6.40 -7.48
C THR A 54 -5.87 5.01 -8.09
N ALA A 55 -7.03 4.39 -8.35
CA ALA A 55 -7.08 3.07 -9.00
C ALA A 55 -6.37 3.07 -10.36
N ALA A 56 -6.57 4.10 -11.18
CA ALA A 56 -5.91 4.24 -12.48
C ALA A 56 -4.38 4.29 -12.36
N ALA A 57 -3.85 5.02 -11.37
CA ALA A 57 -2.41 5.09 -11.15
C ALA A 57 -1.84 3.71 -10.73
N ILE A 58 -2.53 3.00 -9.84
CA ILE A 58 -2.13 1.67 -9.39
C ILE A 58 -2.17 0.66 -10.54
N VAL A 59 -3.25 0.64 -11.34
CA VAL A 59 -3.37 -0.23 -12.52
C VAL A 59 -2.25 0.06 -13.53
N ALA A 60 -1.97 1.32 -13.81
CA ALA A 60 -0.87 1.71 -14.70
C ALA A 60 0.50 1.26 -14.18
N ALA A 61 0.71 1.26 -12.85
CA ALA A 61 1.95 0.82 -12.24
C ALA A 61 2.10 -0.71 -12.15
N ILE A 62 1.00 -1.46 -12.09
CA ILE A 62 1.02 -2.92 -12.26
C ILE A 62 1.46 -3.28 -13.70
N GLY A 63 1.08 -2.45 -14.68
CA GLY A 63 1.56 -2.55 -16.05
C GLY A 63 0.71 -3.47 -16.93
N GLY A 64 1.31 -3.95 -18.04
CA GLY A 64 0.59 -4.61 -19.14
C GLY A 64 -0.15 -5.90 -18.77
N ASP A 65 0.24 -6.55 -17.68
CA ASP A 65 -0.38 -7.80 -17.20
C ASP A 65 -1.54 -7.55 -16.23
N CYS A 66 -1.92 -6.29 -16.00
CA CYS A 66 -3.03 -5.96 -15.11
C CYS A 66 -4.37 -6.38 -15.71
N ALA A 67 -4.90 -7.51 -15.25
CA ALA A 67 -6.24 -7.97 -15.56
C ALA A 67 -7.17 -7.85 -14.33
N ILE A 68 -8.48 -7.91 -14.57
CA ILE A 68 -9.47 -8.04 -13.49
C ILE A 68 -9.14 -9.30 -12.67
N GLY A 69 -9.08 -9.16 -11.35
CA GLY A 69 -8.69 -10.23 -10.43
C GLY A 69 -7.20 -10.27 -10.11
N THR A 70 -6.37 -9.43 -10.74
CA THR A 70 -4.97 -9.22 -10.29
C THR A 70 -4.98 -8.80 -8.83
N THR A 71 -4.08 -9.40 -8.05
CA THR A 71 -3.95 -9.09 -6.63
C THR A 71 -2.57 -8.57 -6.29
N PHE A 72 -2.52 -7.69 -5.29
CA PHE A 72 -1.29 -7.13 -4.76
C PHE A 72 -1.42 -6.96 -3.25
N MET A 73 -0.28 -6.81 -2.56
CA MET A 73 -0.26 -6.74 -1.10
C MET A 73 0.26 -5.39 -0.61
N VAL A 74 -0.39 -4.84 0.40
CA VAL A 74 0.07 -3.67 1.15
C VAL A 74 0.12 -4.06 2.63
N VAL A 75 1.32 -4.04 3.20
CA VAL A 75 1.52 -4.32 4.63
C VAL A 75 1.68 -3.00 5.36
N VAL A 76 0.92 -2.79 6.41
CA VAL A 76 0.97 -1.56 7.21
C VAL A 76 1.43 -1.93 8.61
N ILE A 77 2.49 -1.28 9.08
CA ILE A 77 3.06 -1.42 10.41
C ILE A 77 2.97 -0.06 11.08
N ASN A 78 2.25 0.01 12.19
CA ASN A 78 2.18 1.20 13.02
C ASN A 78 3.27 1.15 14.09
N ALA A 79 4.38 1.82 13.82
CA ALA A 79 5.51 1.96 14.73
C ALA A 79 5.48 3.32 15.48
N SER A 80 4.29 3.91 15.68
CA SER A 80 4.16 5.14 16.48
C SER A 80 4.66 4.94 17.91
N ALA A 81 5.38 5.94 18.43
CA ALA A 81 5.79 5.97 19.83
C ALA A 81 4.64 6.30 20.79
N GLY A 82 3.55 6.92 20.29
CA GLY A 82 2.34 7.22 21.05
C GLY A 82 1.17 6.32 20.66
N ALA A 83 0.10 6.32 21.47
CA ALA A 83 -1.14 5.57 21.24
C ALA A 83 -1.97 6.14 20.06
N ASN A 84 -1.34 6.20 18.89
CA ASN A 84 -1.89 6.74 17.67
C ASN A 84 -2.35 5.60 16.77
N THR A 85 -3.47 5.81 16.11
CA THR A 85 -4.02 4.86 15.12
C THR A 85 -3.69 5.34 13.71
N ILE A 86 -3.30 4.40 12.85
CA ILE A 86 -3.17 4.62 11.41
C ILE A 86 -4.43 4.10 10.75
N THR A 87 -5.04 4.91 9.89
CA THR A 87 -6.20 4.53 9.07
C THR A 87 -5.80 4.50 7.61
N ILE A 88 -6.09 3.39 6.92
CA ILE A 88 -5.91 3.30 5.46
C ILE A 88 -7.17 3.79 4.77
N ALA A 89 -7.02 4.79 3.91
CA ALA A 89 -8.08 5.28 3.06
C ALA A 89 -7.82 4.90 1.60
N GLY A 90 -8.89 4.59 0.87
CA GLY A 90 -8.84 4.45 -0.57
C GLY A 90 -8.65 5.80 -1.23
N GLY A 91 -7.77 5.87 -2.24
CA GLY A 91 -7.80 6.96 -3.21
C GLY A 91 -9.05 6.88 -4.08
N THR A 92 -9.13 7.74 -5.10
CA THR A 92 -10.24 7.71 -6.07
C THR A 92 -10.38 6.32 -6.69
N ASP A 93 -11.61 5.80 -6.71
CA ASP A 93 -12.00 4.47 -7.21
C ASP A 93 -11.33 3.27 -6.53
N VAL A 94 -10.75 3.51 -5.35
CA VAL A 94 -10.25 2.46 -4.46
C VAL A 94 -11.22 2.30 -3.28
N THR A 95 -11.87 1.15 -3.19
CA THR A 95 -12.78 0.83 -2.08
C THR A 95 -12.02 0.06 -1.00
N VAL A 96 -12.06 0.51 0.26
CA VAL A 96 -11.52 -0.27 1.39
C VAL A 96 -12.65 -1.08 2.02
N SER A 97 -12.46 -2.39 2.09
CA SER A 97 -13.41 -3.35 2.67
C SER A 97 -12.81 -4.03 3.89
N GLY A 98 -13.56 -4.08 4.98
CA GLY A 98 -13.10 -4.58 6.28
C GLY A 98 -12.52 -3.48 7.17
N VAL A 99 -11.81 -3.88 8.23
CA VAL A 99 -11.28 -2.93 9.22
C VAL A 99 -10.03 -2.24 8.66
N ALA A 100 -10.13 -0.94 8.43
CA ALA A 100 -9.09 -0.11 7.83
C ALA A 100 -8.05 0.47 8.81
N THR A 101 -8.24 0.23 10.11
CA THR A 101 -7.42 0.81 11.17
C THR A 101 -6.36 -0.16 11.67
N VAL A 102 -5.20 0.40 12.02
CA VAL A 102 -4.05 -0.27 12.61
C VAL A 102 -3.64 0.51 13.86
N VAL A 103 -3.87 -0.07 15.03
CA VAL A 103 -3.52 0.56 16.31
C VAL A 103 -2.01 0.54 16.54
N GLN A 104 -1.56 1.20 17.60
CA GLN A 104 -0.14 1.31 17.94
C GLN A 104 0.52 -0.08 18.06
N ASN A 105 1.77 -0.18 17.58
CA ASN A 105 2.64 -1.34 17.69
C ASN A 105 2.06 -2.61 17.06
N ALA A 106 1.24 -2.44 16.04
CA ALA A 106 0.61 -3.52 15.33
C ALA A 106 0.83 -3.43 13.83
N SER A 107 0.56 -4.55 13.16
CA SER A 107 0.63 -4.64 11.71
C SER A 107 -0.63 -5.26 11.13
N LYS A 108 -0.93 -4.89 9.89
CA LYS A 108 -2.07 -5.41 9.15
C LYS A 108 -1.73 -5.57 7.69
N VAL A 109 -2.26 -6.62 7.09
CA VAL A 109 -2.17 -6.88 5.66
C VAL A 109 -3.45 -6.41 4.98
N PHE A 110 -3.29 -5.63 3.92
CA PHE A 110 -4.33 -5.23 3.00
C PHE A 110 -4.07 -5.92 1.66
N LEU A 111 -5.02 -6.74 1.21
CA LEU A 111 -4.95 -7.39 -0.08
C LEU A 111 -5.75 -6.56 -1.09
N GLY A 112 -5.06 -5.94 -2.04
CA GLY A 112 -5.70 -5.28 -3.17
C GLY A 112 -6.12 -6.29 -4.22
N ARG A 113 -7.35 -6.15 -4.72
CA ARG A 113 -7.87 -6.88 -5.87
C ARG A 113 -8.40 -5.88 -6.88
N VAL A 114 -7.89 -5.96 -8.11
CA VAL A 114 -8.37 -5.15 -9.22
C VAL A 114 -9.75 -5.65 -9.65
N THR A 115 -10.74 -4.78 -9.67
CA THR A 115 -12.13 -5.10 -10.02
C THR A 115 -12.54 -4.56 -11.38
N ALA A 116 -11.86 -3.53 -11.89
CA ALA A 116 -12.00 -3.02 -13.25
C ALA A 116 -10.68 -2.45 -13.77
N VAL A 117 -10.41 -2.60 -15.07
CA VAL A 117 -9.18 -2.14 -15.76
C VAL A 117 -9.46 -1.30 -17.01
N ALA A 118 -10.73 -1.03 -17.30
CA ALA A 118 -11.09 -0.19 -18.45
C ALA A 118 -10.64 1.25 -18.20
N ALA A 119 -9.97 1.85 -19.18
CA ALA A 119 -9.47 3.22 -19.06
C ALA A 119 -10.57 4.21 -18.68
N GLY A 120 -10.38 4.93 -17.57
CA GLY A 120 -11.35 5.90 -17.03
C GLY A 120 -12.45 5.27 -16.16
N SER A 121 -12.39 3.98 -15.88
CA SER A 121 -13.29 3.25 -15.00
C SER A 121 -12.53 2.19 -14.18
N GLU A 122 -11.23 2.37 -13.99
CA GLU A 122 -10.41 1.49 -13.18
C GLU A 122 -10.91 1.49 -11.74
N ALA A 123 -11.03 0.30 -11.15
CA ALA A 123 -11.51 0.16 -9.79
C ALA A 123 -10.73 -0.94 -9.06
N ILE A 124 -10.50 -0.71 -7.77
CA ILE A 124 -9.77 -1.64 -6.90
C ILE A 124 -10.53 -1.79 -5.59
N THR A 125 -10.54 -3.00 -5.05
CA THR A 125 -10.97 -3.25 -3.66
C THR A 125 -9.77 -3.66 -2.81
N LEU A 126 -9.51 -2.94 -1.73
CA LEU A 126 -8.54 -3.27 -0.70
C LEU A 126 -9.23 -3.99 0.45
N TYR A 127 -8.91 -5.26 0.63
CA TYR A 127 -9.43 -6.08 1.74
C TYR A 127 -8.48 -6.02 2.92
N GLY A 128 -8.91 -5.38 4.01
CA GLY A 128 -8.19 -5.40 5.29
C GLY A 128 -8.35 -6.76 5.97
N LEU A 129 -7.30 -7.57 5.99
CA LEU A 129 -7.34 -8.93 6.55
C LEU A 129 -7.27 -8.89 8.08
N GLY A 130 -8.22 -9.54 8.75
CA GLY A 130 -8.35 -9.54 10.21
C GLY A 130 -9.48 -8.63 10.71
N SER A 131 -10.22 -9.14 11.70
CA SER A 131 -11.48 -8.55 12.20
C SER A 131 -11.31 -7.57 13.36
N THR A 132 -10.16 -7.57 14.02
CA THR A 132 -9.80 -6.55 15.01
C THR A 132 -8.86 -5.54 14.35
N ALA A 133 -8.97 -4.26 14.72
CA ALA A 133 -7.86 -3.33 14.48
C ALA A 133 -6.68 -3.97 15.20
N ALA A 134 -5.69 -4.49 14.47
CA ALA A 134 -4.77 -5.50 14.97
C ALA A 134 -4.22 -5.12 16.35
N ALA A 135 -4.76 -5.72 17.40
CA ALA A 135 -4.27 -5.75 18.76
C ALA A 135 -5.16 -6.77 19.45
N ALA A 136 -4.57 -7.92 19.75
CA ALA A 136 -5.09 -8.81 20.76
C ALA A 136 -3.91 -9.51 21.41
N ALA A 137 -3.75 -9.19 22.72
CA ALA A 137 -2.82 -9.69 23.72
C ALA A 137 -1.34 -9.24 23.59
#